data_AF-A0A3M1SCQ4-F1
#
_entry.id   AF-A0A3M1SCQ4-F1
#
_cell.length_a   1.000
_cell.length_b   1.000
_cell.length_c   1.000
_cell.angle_alpha   90.00
_cell.angle_beta   90.00
_cell.angle_gamma   90.00
#
_symmetry.space_group_name_H-M   'P 1'
#
loop_
_entity.id
_entity.type
_entity.pdbx_description
1 polymer ?
#
loop_
_entity_poly.entity_id
_entity_poly.type
_entity_poly.pdbx_seq_one_letter_code
_entity_poly.pdbx_strand_id
1 'polypeptide(L)'
;EELKKIIGEDERILKDPEPLVAVSELADSSVNFVIRPWVKASDYWGVYFDLIEKIKLRFDEKGFSIPYPQQDVHLYREDKE
;
A
#
# COMPACT_ATOMS: atom_id res chain seq x y z
N GLU A 1 1.32 2.64 -11.16
CA GLU A 1 1.13 1.56 -12.15
C GLU A 1 0.71 0.23 -11.56
N GLU A 2 1.45 -0.39 -10.64
CA GLU A 2 1.10 -1.75 -10.17
C GLU A 2 -0.28 -1.85 -9.49
N LEU A 3 -0.57 -0.91 -8.59
CA LEU A 3 -1.87 -0.84 -7.92
C LEU A 3 -3.03 -0.69 -8.91
N LYS A 4 -2.85 0.09 -9.99
CA LYS A 4 -3.87 0.25 -11.03
C LYS A 4 -4.12 -1.05 -11.79
N LYS A 5 -3.09 -1.87 -12.01
CA LYS A 5 -3.23 -3.20 -12.64
C LYS A 5 -4.03 -4.15 -11.75
N ILE A 6 -3.67 -4.25 -10.48
CA ILE A 6 -4.39 -5.12 -9.52
C ILE A 6 -5.88 -4.76 -9.45
N ILE A 7 -6.19 -3.46 -9.45
CA ILE A 7 -7.57 -2.96 -9.51
C ILE A 7 -8.25 -3.33 -10.83
N GLY A 8 -7.56 -3.15 -11.96
CA GLY A 8 -8.10 -3.47 -13.28
C GLY A 8 -8.35 -4.96 -13.54
N GLU A 9 -7.71 -5.84 -12.77
CA GLU A 9 -7.88 -7.30 -12.82
C GLU A 9 -9.10 -7.80 -12.03
N ASP A 10 -9.69 -6.99 -11.15
CA ASP A 10 -10.85 -7.39 -10.35
C ASP A 10 -12.16 -6.92 -11.01
N GLU A 11 -12.92 -7.87 -11.56
CA GLU A 11 -14.17 -7.60 -12.29
C GLU A 11 -15.27 -6.96 -11.44
N ARG A 12 -15.17 -7.05 -10.11
CA ARG A 12 -16.13 -6.44 -9.17
C ARG A 12 -15.95 -4.93 -9.05
N ILE A 13 -14.82 -4.39 -9.52
CA ILE A 13 -14.51 -2.97 -9.46
C ILE A 13 -15.16 -2.24 -10.65
N LEU A 14 -15.98 -1.26 -10.31
CA LEU A 14 -16.63 -0.37 -11.25
C LEU A 14 -15.59 0.59 -11.86
N LYS A 15 -15.65 0.74 -13.19
CA LYS A 15 -14.79 1.65 -13.95
C LYS A 15 -15.32 3.08 -13.98
N ASP A 16 -16.61 3.24 -13.73
CA ASP A 16 -17.29 4.52 -13.60
C ASP A 16 -18.05 4.52 -12.26
N PRO A 17 -17.67 5.38 -11.29
CA PRO A 17 -16.60 6.37 -11.38
C PRO A 17 -15.19 5.76 -11.43
N GLU A 18 -14.22 6.49 -11.98
CA GLU A 18 -12.83 6.01 -12.08
C GLU A 18 -12.23 5.78 -10.68
N PRO A 19 -11.61 4.60 -10.42
CA PRO A 19 -10.89 4.34 -9.17
C PRO A 19 -9.74 5.32 -8.92
N LEU A 20 -9.67 5.89 -7.72
CA LEU A 20 -8.56 6.76 -7.34
C LEU A 20 -7.39 5.94 -6.79
N VAL A 21 -6.20 6.17 -7.34
CA VAL A 21 -4.92 5.70 -6.78
C VAL A 21 -3.99 6.90 -6.67
N ALA A 22 -3.63 7.30 -5.45
CA ALA A 22 -2.78 8.45 -5.19
C ALA A 22 -1.87 8.23 -3.98
N VAL A 23 -0.80 9.01 -3.88
CA VAL A 23 -0.06 9.15 -2.61
C VAL A 23 -0.87 10.07 -1.72
N SER A 24 -1.26 9.61 -0.54
CA SER A 24 -1.98 10.41 0.44
C SER A 24 -1.05 11.21 1.34
N GLU A 25 0.12 10.64 1.67
CA GLU A 25 1.03 11.21 2.66
C GLU A 25 2.45 10.66 2.51
N LEU A 26 3.44 11.49 2.84
CA LEU A 26 4.82 11.08 3.09
C LEU A 26 5.02 11.09 4.62
N ALA A 27 4.95 9.91 5.24
CA ALA A 27 5.06 9.74 6.68
C ALA A 27 6.51 9.47 7.10
N ASP A 28 6.75 9.45 8.42
CA ASP A 28 8.10 9.37 9.01
C ASP A 28 8.92 8.16 8.52
N SER A 29 8.27 7.04 8.25
CA SER A 29 8.93 5.82 7.75
C SER A 29 8.16 5.15 6.61
N SER A 30 7.26 5.84 5.92
CA SER A 30 6.48 5.25 4.83
C SER A 30 5.95 6.27 3.82
N VAL A 31 5.71 5.81 2.60
CA VAL A 31 4.87 6.52 1.63
C VAL A 31 3.49 5.88 1.66
N ASN A 32 2.50 6.63 2.13
CA ASN A 32 1.15 6.14 2.27
C ASN A 32 0.40 6.33 0.95
N PHE A 33 -0.11 5.24 0.39
CA PHE A 33 -0.96 5.26 -0.79
C PHE A 33 -2.42 5.13 -0.39
N VAL A 34 -3.29 5.92 -1.02
CA VAL A 34 -4.74 5.78 -0.94
C VAL A 34 -5.27 5.15 -2.22
N ILE A 35 -6.12 4.14 -2.04
CA ILE A 35 -6.77 3.39 -3.12
C ILE A 35 -8.27 3.41 -2.85
N ARG A 36 -9.05 3.98 -3.77
CA ARG A 36 -10.52 4.10 -3.65
C ARG A 36 -11.22 3.58 -4.92
N PRO A 37 -11.40 2.26 -5.03
CA PRO A 37 -12.20 1.67 -6.08
C PRO A 37 -13.69 1.74 -5.71
N TRP A 38 -14.54 1.77 -6.73
CA TRP A 38 -15.99 1.68 -6.56
C TRP A 38 -16.45 0.25 -6.75
N VAL A 39 -17.34 -0.23 -5.89
CA VAL A 39 -17.85 -1.61 -5.90
C VAL A 39 -19.31 -1.62 -5.50
N LYS A 40 -20.02 -2.72 -5.80
CA LYS A 40 -21.36 -2.93 -5.23
C LYS A 40 -21.26 -3.13 -3.73
N ALA A 41 -22.27 -2.68 -3.00
CA ALA A 41 -22.32 -2.82 -1.54
C ALA A 41 -22.22 -4.29 -1.07
N SER A 42 -22.76 -5.24 -1.85
CA SER A 42 -22.66 -6.67 -1.58
C SER A 42 -21.22 -7.20 -1.62
N ASP A 43 -20.37 -6.56 -2.43
CA ASP A 43 -19.04 -7.07 -2.76
C ASP A 43 -17.96 -6.37 -1.93
N TYR A 44 -18.33 -5.33 -1.18
CA TYR A 44 -17.40 -4.41 -0.51
C TYR A 44 -16.35 -5.12 0.34
N TRP A 45 -16.78 -5.93 1.32
CA TRP A 45 -15.84 -6.58 2.23
C TRP A 45 -14.99 -7.65 1.52
N GLY A 46 -15.58 -8.37 0.56
CA GLY A 46 -14.83 -9.34 -0.25
C GLY A 46 -13.72 -8.65 -1.04
N VAL A 47 -14.06 -7.60 -1.80
CA VAL A 47 -13.08 -6.82 -2.56
C VAL A 47 -12.04 -6.16 -1.65
N TYR A 48 -12.45 -5.63 -0.50
CA TYR A 48 -11.56 -4.98 0.45
C TYR A 48 -10.45 -5.91 0.93
N PHE A 49 -10.80 -7.09 1.46
CA PHE A 49 -9.82 -8.05 1.96
C PHE A 49 -9.00 -8.67 0.84
N ASP A 50 -9.63 -9.03 -0.29
CA ASP A 50 -8.94 -9.61 -1.44
C ASP A 50 -7.91 -8.64 -2.03
N LEU A 51 -8.22 -7.35 -2.12
CA LEU A 51 -7.29 -6.33 -2.60
C LEU A 51 -6.07 -6.21 -1.68
N ILE A 52 -6.27 -6.18 -0.37
CA ILE A 52 -5.16 -6.07 0.60
C ILE A 52 -4.21 -7.26 0.45
N GLU A 53 -4.75 -8.48 0.37
CA GLU A 53 -3.97 -9.70 0.19
C GLU A 53 -3.21 -9.69 -1.16
N LYS A 54 -3.91 -9.42 -2.27
CA LYS A 54 -3.30 -9.33 -3.60
C LYS A 54 -2.18 -8.30 -3.66
N ILE A 55 -2.39 -7.13 -3.04
CA ILE A 55 -1.37 -6.07 -2.97
C ILE A 55 -0.15 -6.60 -2.23
N LYS A 56 -0.31 -7.23 -1.07
CA LYS A 56 0.81 -7.78 -0.30
C LYS A 56 1.60 -8.81 -1.09
N LEU A 57 0.92 -9.81 -1.65
CA LEU A 57 1.55 -10.89 -2.41
C LEU A 57 2.30 -10.35 -3.63
N ARG A 58 1.67 -9.45 -4.40
CA ARG A 58 2.30 -8.84 -5.58
C ARG A 58 3.49 -7.94 -5.22
N PHE A 59 3.40 -7.24 -4.09
CA PHE A 59 4.50 -6.40 -3.62
C PHE A 59 5.69 -7.24 -3.19
N ASP A 60 5.44 -8.36 -2.49
CA ASP A 60 6.46 -9.32 -2.10
C ASP A 60 7.14 -9.97 -3.32
N GLU A 61 6.36 -10.39 -4.33
CA GLU A 61 6.88 -10.93 -5.60
C GLU A 61 7.83 -9.96 -6.32
N LYS A 62 7.57 -8.66 -6.19
CA LYS A 62 8.36 -7.60 -6.83
C LYS A 62 9.49 -7.08 -5.95
N GLY A 63 9.66 -7.62 -4.74
CA GLY A 63 10.70 -7.21 -3.81
C GLY A 63 10.43 -5.88 -3.11
N PHE A 64 9.18 -5.40 -3.10
CA PHE A 64 8.82 -4.26 -2.25
C PHE A 64 8.79 -4.72 -0.78
N SER A 65 9.55 -4.05 0.07
CA SER A 65 9.47 -4.24 1.51
C SER A 65 8.50 -3.23 2.11
N ILE A 66 7.64 -3.70 3.02
CA ILE A 66 6.84 -2.80 3.85
C ILE A 66 7.77 -2.31 4.96
N PRO A 67 8.04 -0.99 5.04
CA PRO A 67 9.00 -0.47 5.99
C PRO A 67 8.47 -0.63 7.42
N TYR A 68 9.32 -1.16 8.29
CA TYR A 68 9.14 -1.01 9.73
C TYR A 68 9.60 0.39 10.16
N PRO A 69 9.14 0.90 11.32
CA PRO A 69 9.65 2.15 11.88
C PRO A 69 11.18 2.15 11.89
N GLN A 70 11.79 3.12 11.20
CA GLN A 70 13.23 3.26 11.11
C GLN A 70 13.73 4.17 12.23
N GLN A 71 14.86 3.82 12.85
CA GLN A 71 15.50 4.67 13.86
C GLN A 71 17.00 4.74 13.56
N ASP A 72 17.47 5.95 13.23
CA ASP A 72 18.90 6.20 13.06
C ASP A 72 19.56 6.43 14.42
N VAL A 73 20.58 5.63 14.74
CA VAL A 73 21.32 5.71 16.01
C VAL A 73 22.72 6.25 15.75
N HIS A 74 23.00 7.44 16.29
CA HIS A 74 24.33 8.04 16.28
C HIS A 74 25.03 7.73 17.61
N LEU A 75 26.01 6.83 17.58
CA LEU A 75 26.79 6.44 18.75
C LEU A 75 28.01 7.34 18.90
N TYR A 76 28.02 8.15 19.95
CA TYR A 76 29.21 8.88 20.40
C TYR A 76 29.89 8.05 21.49
N ARG A 77 31.14 7.64 21.26
CA ARG A 77 31.98 7.07 22.32
C ARG A 77 32.69 8.22 23.03
N GLU A 78 32.40 8.43 24.30
CA GLU A 78 33.30 9.18 25.16
C GLU A 78 34.49 8.28 25.48
N ASP A 79 35.65 8.62 24.93
CA ASP A 79 36.92 8.09 25.43
C ASP A 79 37.15 8.69 26.82
N LYS A 80 36.94 7.87 27.86
CA LYS A 80 37.35 8.22 29.21
C LYS A 80 38.87 8.16 29.27
N GLU A 81 39.50 9.33 29.44
CA GLU A 81 40.90 9.45 29.91
C GLU A 81 41.10 8.72 31.25
#